data_AF-A0A3B8W5Y9-F1
#
_entry.id   AF-A0A3B8W5Y9-F1
#
_cell.length_a   1.000
_cell.length_b   1.000
_cell.length_c   1.000
_cell.angle_alpha   90.00
_cell.angle_beta   90.00
_cell.angle_gamma   90.00
#
_symmetry.space_group_name_H-M   'P 1'
#
loop_
_entity.id
_entity.type
_entity.pdbx_description
1 polymer ?
#
loop_
_entity_poly.entity_id
_entity_poly.type
_entity_poly.pdbx_seq_one_letter_code
_entity_poly.pdbx_strand_id
1 'polypeptide(L)'
;FDNMKIIHNYRTPITLRMYSKFFIYIFPVVYGPYFASTFHDYSAALEYVMPVLYSFILVSLDNIQDHLENPYDEVGEDDISINADQTLRLID
;
A
#
# COMPACT_ATOMS: atom_id res chain seq x y z
N PHE A 1 -2.30 -4.69 -27.55
CA PHE A 1 -3.56 -4.09 -27.03
C PHE A 1 -4.28 -5.01 -26.04
N ASP A 2 -4.47 -6.30 -26.33
CA ASP A 2 -5.23 -7.20 -25.43
C ASP A 2 -4.63 -7.35 -24.03
N ASN A 3 -3.30 -7.46 -23.90
CA ASN A 3 -2.65 -7.56 -22.59
C ASN A 3 -2.84 -6.31 -21.72
N MET A 4 -2.77 -5.11 -22.32
CA MET A 4 -3.05 -3.85 -21.60
C MET A 4 -4.52 -3.78 -21.16
N LYS A 5 -5.43 -4.28 -22.00
CA LYS A 5 -6.86 -4.35 -21.67
C LYS A 5 -7.13 -5.32 -20.52
N ILE A 6 -6.39 -6.43 -20.45
CA ILE A 6 -6.43 -7.39 -19.33
C ILE A 6 -5.91 -6.71 -18.06
N ILE A 7 -4.76 -6.03 -18.09
CA ILE A 7 -4.22 -5.30 -16.92
C ILE A 7 -5.21 -4.24 -16.41
N HIS A 8 -5.88 -3.51 -17.31
CA HIS A 8 -6.92 -2.56 -16.95
C HIS A 8 -8.16 -3.22 -16.32
N ASN A 9 -8.61 -4.36 -16.85
CA ASN A 9 -9.80 -5.06 -16.39
C ASN A 9 -9.58 -5.85 -15.09
N TYR A 10 -8.33 -6.26 -14.80
CA TYR A 10 -7.94 -7.02 -13.61
C TYR A 10 -7.08 -6.19 -12.64
N ARG A 11 -7.39 -4.90 -12.49
CA ARG A 11 -6.81 -4.07 -11.41
C ARG A 11 -7.05 -4.73 -10.06
N THR A 12 -6.19 -4.42 -9.10
CA THR A 12 -6.36 -4.85 -7.71
C THR A 12 -7.75 -4.41 -7.23
N PRO A 13 -8.62 -5.32 -6.76
CA PRO A 13 -9.98 -4.94 -6.41
C PRO A 13 -10.00 -4.03 -5.18
N ILE A 14 -10.77 -2.94 -5.24
CA ILE A 14 -10.97 -1.93 -4.17
C ILE A 14 -11.29 -2.57 -2.80
N THR A 15 -11.93 -3.74 -2.81
CA THR A 15 -12.22 -4.53 -1.61
C THR A 15 -10.98 -4.93 -0.82
N LEU A 16 -9.86 -5.25 -1.48
CA LEU A 16 -8.61 -5.63 -0.82
C LEU A 16 -7.95 -4.43 -0.12
N ARG A 17 -8.07 -3.24 -0.70
CA ARG A 17 -7.62 -1.98 -0.10
C ARG A 17 -8.44 -1.59 1.12
N MET A 18 -9.77 -1.71 1.01
CA MET A 18 -10.67 -1.49 2.14
C MET A 18 -10.36 -2.46 3.30
N TYR A 19 -10.00 -3.70 2.97
CA TYR A 19 -9.51 -4.66 3.95
C TYR A 19 -8.21 -4.17 4.61
N SER A 20 -7.17 -3.79 3.85
CA SER A 20 -5.92 -3.23 4.41
C SER A 20 -6.17 -2.07 5.39
N LYS A 21 -6.96 -1.08 4.97
CA LYS A 21 -7.29 0.10 5.78
C LYS A 21 -8.04 -0.27 7.07
N PHE A 22 -8.94 -1.25 7.00
CA PHE A 22 -9.61 -1.77 8.19
C PHE A 22 -8.62 -2.33 9.22
N PHE A 23 -7.61 -3.10 8.79
CA PHE A 23 -6.57 -3.58 9.72
C PHE A 23 -5.77 -2.43 10.31
N ILE A 24 -5.36 -1.43 9.52
CA ILE A 24 -4.58 -0.29 10.01
C ILE A 24 -5.31 0.46 11.12
N TYR A 25 -6.64 0.60 11.01
CA TYR A 25 -7.44 1.28 12.05
C TYR A 25 -7.73 0.42 13.28
N ILE A 26 -7.96 -0.88 13.10
CA ILE A 26 -8.26 -1.79 14.21
C ILE A 26 -7.00 -2.21 14.97
N PHE A 27 -5.86 -2.28 14.30
CA PHE A 27 -4.61 -2.76 14.87
C PHE A 27 -4.18 -1.98 16.13
N PRO A 28 -4.19 -0.64 16.18
CA PRO A 28 -3.90 0.11 17.40
C PRO A 28 -4.88 -0.15 18.55
N VAL A 29 -6.15 -0.42 18.25
CA VAL A 29 -7.17 -0.69 19.28
C VAL A 29 -6.92 -2.04 19.95
N VAL A 30 -6.49 -3.05 19.18
CA VAL A 30 -6.19 -4.39 19.69
C VAL A 30 -4.81 -4.46 20.34
N TYR A 31 -3.78 -3.92 19.67
CA TYR A 31 -2.39 -4.03 20.10
C TYR A 31 -1.95 -2.92 21.07
N GLY A 32 -2.63 -1.78 21.12
CA GLY A 32 -2.33 -0.72 22.07
C GLY A 32 -2.37 -1.20 23.53
N PRO A 33 -3.45 -1.86 23.98
CA PRO A 33 -3.53 -2.46 25.32
C PRO A 33 -2.47 -3.53 25.56
N TYR A 34 -2.12 -4.32 24.53
CA TYR A 34 -1.06 -5.33 24.62
C TYR A 34 0.28 -4.68 24.95
N PHE A 35 0.72 -3.68 24.17
CA PHE A 35 1.97 -2.96 24.44
C PHE A 35 1.98 -2.26 25.80
N ALA A 36 0.83 -1.73 26.24
CA ALA A 36 0.70 -1.12 27.57
C ALA A 36 0.81 -2.16 28.70
N SER A 37 0.28 -3.38 28.50
CA SER A 37 0.33 -4.45 29.50
C SER A 37 1.73 -5.03 29.70
N THR A 38 2.58 -4.95 28.68
CA THR A 38 3.92 -5.52 28.65
C THR A 38 5.00 -4.50 29.07
N PHE A 39 4.59 -3.33 29.59
CA PHE A 39 5.46 -2.18 29.94
C PHE A 39 6.57 -2.48 30.97
N HIS A 40 6.45 -3.58 31.72
CA HIS A 40 7.44 -3.98 32.71
C HIS A 40 8.35 -5.12 32.23
N ASP A 41 8.05 -5.71 31.08
CA ASP A 41 8.74 -6.90 30.59
C ASP A 41 9.90 -6.55 29.64
N TYR A 42 9.92 -5.33 29.10
CA TYR A 42 10.96 -4.86 28.19
C TYR A 42 11.61 -3.55 28.64
N SER A 43 12.60 -3.08 27.88
CA SER A 43 13.14 -1.75 28.11
C SER A 43 12.14 -0.70 27.64
N ALA A 44 11.98 0.39 28.41
CA ALA A 44 11.06 1.47 28.06
C ALA A 44 11.28 2.00 26.63
N ALA A 45 12.54 2.02 26.16
CA ALA A 45 12.85 2.42 24.78
C ALA A 45 12.20 1.49 23.74
N LEU A 46 12.25 0.18 23.95
CA LEU A 46 11.70 -0.81 23.03
C LEU A 46 10.17 -0.70 22.96
N GLU A 47 9.53 -0.45 24.10
CA GLU A 47 8.06 -0.35 24.20
C GLU A 47 7.49 0.89 23.49
N TYR A 48 8.23 1.99 23.43
CA TYR A 48 7.83 3.16 22.64
C TYR A 48 8.19 3.02 21.16
N VAL A 49 9.32 2.39 20.84
CA VAL A 49 9.77 2.22 19.44
C VAL A 49 8.90 1.22 18.69
N MET A 50 8.49 0.12 19.33
CA MET A 50 7.76 -0.95 18.65
C MET A 50 6.41 -0.50 18.06
N PRO A 51 5.50 0.17 18.79
CA PRO A 51 4.25 0.67 18.23
C PRO A 51 4.44 1.68 17.10
N VAL A 52 5.45 2.55 17.23
CA VAL A 52 5.81 3.53 16.19
C VAL A 52 6.28 2.83 14.93
N LEU A 53 7.17 1.84 15.07
CA LEU A 53 7.69 1.05 13.95
C LEU A 53 6.58 0.24 13.26
N TYR A 54 5.71 -0.41 14.03
CA TYR A 54 4.56 -1.13 13.47
C TYR A 54 3.63 -0.21 12.70
N SER A 55 3.30 0.96 13.26
CA SER A 55 2.46 1.96 12.58
C SER A 55 3.11 2.45 11.29
N PHE A 56 4.42 2.72 11.33
CA PHE A 56 5.19 3.15 10.16
C PHE A 56 5.17 2.10 9.05
N ILE A 57 5.43 0.83 9.36
CA ILE A 57 5.43 -0.27 8.38
C ILE A 57 4.04 -0.41 7.75
N LEU A 58 2.99 -0.44 8.57
CA LEU A 58 1.61 -0.62 8.09
C LEU A 58 1.17 0.52 7.17
N VAL A 59 1.42 1.77 7.55
CA VAL A 59 1.07 2.94 6.73
C VAL A 59 1.91 3.00 5.46
N SER A 60 3.21 2.65 5.52
CA SER A 60 4.08 2.62 4.34
C SER A 60 3.61 1.58 3.33
N LEU A 61 3.18 0.39 3.79
CA LEU A 61 2.66 -0.66 2.91
C LEU A 61 1.33 -0.25 2.25
N ASP A 62 0.46 0.48 2.93
CA ASP A 62 -0.79 1.00 2.35
C ASP A 62 -0.49 2.01 1.24
N ASN A 63 0.44 2.94 1.49
CA ASN A 63 0.85 3.94 0.51
C ASN A 63 1.49 3.32 -0.75
N ILE A 64 2.34 2.29 -0.59
CA ILE A 64 2.93 1.58 -1.73
C ILE A 64 1.85 0.85 -2.54
N GLN A 65 0.88 0.22 -1.88
CA GLN A 65 -0.24 -0.44 -2.57
C GLN A 65 -1.10 0.55 -3.35
N ASP A 66 -1.31 1.76 -2.81
CA ASP A 66 -2.03 2.83 -3.49
C ASP A 66 -1.32 3.27 -4.78
N HIS A 67 0.01 3.36 -4.78
CA HIS A 67 0.80 3.74 -5.96
C HIS A 67 0.89 2.62 -7.02
N LEU A 68 0.69 1.36 -6.63
CA LEU A 68 0.74 0.21 -7.55
C LEU A 68 -0.65 -0.22 -8.06
N GLU A 69 -1.74 0.37 -7.53
CA GLU A 69 -3.11 -0.05 -7.81
C GLU A 69 -3.54 0.28 -9.26
N ASN A 70 -3.10 1.41 -9.79
CA ASN A 70 -3.56 1.92 -11.07
C ASN A 70 -2.40 2.32 -11.99
N PRO A 71 -1.93 1.42 -12.86
CA PRO A 71 -0.77 1.68 -13.72
C PRO A 71 -1.02 2.69 -14.86
N TYR A 72 -2.15 3.39 -14.85
CA TYR A 72 -2.61 4.29 -15.92
C TYR A 72 -3.05 5.67 -15.41
N ASP A 73 -2.87 6.01 -14.14
CA ASP A 73 -3.14 7.37 -13.66
C ASP A 73 -1.93 8.31 -13.65
N GLU A 74 -0.74 7.80 -13.99
CA GLU A 74 0.52 8.55 -14.06
C GLU A 74 0.92 9.19 -12.72
N VAL A 75 0.41 8.66 -11.61
CA VAL A 75 0.72 9.08 -10.24
C VAL A 75 1.78 8.17 -9.62
N GLY A 76 1.74 6.87 -9.93
CA GLY A 76 2.66 5.86 -9.42
C GLY A 76 4.04 5.93 -10.07
N GLU A 77 5.09 5.59 -9.30
CA GLU A 77 6.46 5.50 -9.84
C GLU A 77 6.61 4.38 -10.89
N ASP A 78 5.70 3.40 -10.89
CA ASP A 78 5.71 2.23 -11.78
C ASP A 78 4.60 2.30 -12.86
N ASP A 79 4.15 3.50 -13.19
CA ASP A 79 3.06 3.71 -14.15
C ASP A 79 3.52 3.59 -15.61
N ILE A 80 2.59 3.15 -16.46
CA ILE A 80 2.83 2.95 -17.88
C ILE A 80 2.80 4.31 -18.61
N SER A 81 3.95 4.78 -19.07
CA SER A 81 4.02 5.95 -19.95
C SER A 81 3.52 5.62 -21.37
N ILE A 82 2.41 6.22 -21.80
CA ILE A 82 1.90 6.06 -23.17
C ILE A 82 2.30 7.28 -23.99
N ASN A 83 3.40 7.17 -24.73
CA ASN A 83 3.80 8.22 -25.67
C ASN A 83 3.12 8.01 -27.03
N ALA A 84 2.13 8.85 -27.35
CA ALA A 84 1.32 8.71 -28.56
C ALA A 84 2.16 8.75 -29.85
N ASP A 85 3.18 9.60 -29.91
CA ASP A 85 4.05 9.75 -31.09
C ASP A 85 4.95 8.54 -31.31
N GLN A 86 5.52 7.97 -30.24
CA GLN A 86 6.26 6.71 -30.33
C GLN A 86 5.33 5.55 -30.66
N THR A 87 4.12 5.54 -30.11
CA THR A 87 3.15 4.47 -30.37
C THR A 87 2.75 4.48 -31.85
N LEU A 88 2.43 5.64 -32.43
CA LEU A 88 2.09 5.79 -33.85
C LEU A 88 3.20 5.28 -34.78
N ARG A 89 4.46 5.59 -34.48
CA ARG A 89 5.63 5.12 -35.26
C ARG A 89 5.85 3.60 -35.20
N LEU A 90 5.24 2.90 -34.24
CA LEU A 90 5.34 1.43 -34.11
C LEU A 90 4.19 0.71 -34.83
N ILE A 91 3.15 1.43 -35.24
CA ILE A 91 1.98 0.87 -35.95
C ILE A 91 1.99 1.16 -37.45
N ASP A 92 2.84 2.11 -37.89
CA ASP A 92 3.23 2.32 -39.30
C ASP A 92 4.30 1.31 -39.73
#